data_AF-A0A5E4HV88-F1
#
_entry.id   AF-A0A5E4HV88-F1
#
_cell.length_a   1.000
_cell.length_b   1.000
_cell.length_c   1.000
_cell.angle_alpha   90.00
_cell.angle_beta   90.00
_cell.angle_gamma   90.00
#
_symmetry.space_group_name_H-M   'P 1'
#
loop_
_entity.id
_entity.type
_entity.pdbx_description
1 polymer ?
#
loop_
_entity_poly.entity_id
_entity_poly.type
_entity_poly.pdbx_seq_one_letter_code
_entity_poly.pdbx_strand_id
1 'polypeptide(L)'
;MSGCNPITYHNVPPDVFTCMKQKLEISGIHVPPGNSGDMEGSGVKAHFEWDGVQNLTITIKSIPFIVTCGYVIGKITDFVHQCHGNE
;
A
#
# COMPACT_ATOMS: atom_id res chain seq x y z
N MET A 1 8.65 -4.56 -19.41
CA MET A 1 8.46 -5.07 -18.03
C MET A 1 7.70 -4.00 -17.29
N SER A 2 6.39 -4.18 -17.10
CA SER A 2 5.46 -3.12 -16.70
C SER A 2 5.06 -3.24 -15.22
N GLY A 3 6.06 -3.36 -14.34
CA GLY A 3 5.89 -3.30 -12.89
C GLY A 3 6.57 -2.03 -12.37
N CYS A 4 5.98 -1.38 -11.37
CA CYS A 4 6.64 -0.23 -10.74
C CYS A 4 7.77 -0.72 -9.84
N ASN A 5 8.73 0.16 -9.55
CA ASN A 5 9.74 -0.17 -8.54
C ASN A 5 9.07 -0.43 -7.19
N PRO A 6 9.48 -1.47 -6.46
CA PRO A 6 9.03 -1.69 -5.10
C PRO A 6 9.44 -0.50 -4.23
N ILE A 7 8.56 -0.11 -3.32
CA ILE A 7 8.80 0.96 -2.35
C ILE A 7 8.75 0.39 -0.95
N THR A 8 9.73 0.77 -0.13
CA THR A 8 9.77 0.41 1.29
C THR A 8 9.51 1.65 2.12
N TYR A 9 8.47 1.59 2.94
CA TYR A 9 8.15 2.57 3.97
C TYR A 9 8.73 2.09 5.29
N HIS A 10 9.48 2.97 5.94
CA HIS A 10 10.01 2.74 7.27
C HIS A 10 9.14 3.44 8.31
N ASN A 11 9.22 3.01 9.57
CA ASN A 11 8.48 3.57 10.69
C ASN A 11 6.95 3.34 10.62
N VAL A 12 6.49 2.22 10.05
CA VAL A 12 5.07 1.85 9.96
C VAL A 12 4.70 0.91 11.12
N PRO A 13 4.29 1.42 12.30
CA PRO A 13 3.84 0.58 13.42
C PRO A 13 2.51 -0.13 13.10
N PRO A 14 2.10 -1.11 13.92
CA PRO A 14 0.88 -1.90 13.70
C PRO A 14 -0.39 -1.05 13.52
N ASP A 15 -0.52 0.04 14.27
CA ASP A 15 -1.65 0.98 14.19
C ASP A 15 -1.72 1.69 12.84
N VAL A 16 -0.57 2.20 12.36
CA VAL A 16 -0.46 2.84 11.05
C VAL A 16 -0.76 1.83 9.95
N PHE A 17 -0.19 0.63 10.04
CA PHE A 17 -0.43 -0.42 9.06
C PHE A 17 -1.92 -0.79 8.98
N THR A 18 -2.59 -0.92 10.13
CA THR A 18 -4.02 -1.20 10.19
C THR A 18 -4.86 -0.06 9.61
N CYS A 19 -4.53 1.20 9.96
CA CYS A 19 -5.19 2.38 9.41
C CYS A 19 -5.02 2.46 7.87
N MET A 20 -3.81 2.20 7.36
CA MET A 20 -3.53 2.22 5.92
C MET A 20 -4.37 1.17 5.19
N LYS A 21 -4.48 -0.05 5.72
CA LYS A 21 -5.34 -1.11 5.15
C LYS A 21 -6.80 -0.67 5.08
N GLN A 22 -7.33 -0.02 6.11
CA GLN A 22 -8.69 0.50 6.10
C GLN A 22 -8.89 1.57 5.02
N LYS A 23 -7.92 2.48 4.85
CA LYS A 23 -7.98 3.51 3.78
C LYS A 23 -7.97 2.88 2.39
N LEU A 24 -7.17 1.83 2.18
CA LEU A 24 -7.14 1.07 0.93
C LEU A 24 -8.49 0.41 0.64
N GLU A 25 -9.07 -0.29 1.63
CA GLU A 25 -10.41 -0.90 1.52
C GLU A 25 -11.49 0.13 1.19
N ILE A 26 -11.48 1.28 1.88
CA ILE A 26 -12.40 2.40 1.61
C ILE A 26 -12.23 2.94 0.17
N SER A 27 -11.00 2.92 -0.35
CA SER A 27 -10.71 3.33 -1.73
C SER A 27 -11.05 2.26 -2.78
N GLY A 28 -11.59 1.11 -2.35
CA GLY A 28 -11.96 0.00 -3.23
C GLY A 28 -10.78 -0.91 -3.60
N ILE A 29 -9.73 -0.93 -2.78
CA ILE A 29 -8.60 -1.85 -2.90
C ILE A 29 -8.70 -2.87 -1.77
N HIS A 30 -8.94 -4.12 -2.12
CA HIS A 30 -9.02 -5.19 -1.13
C HIS A 30 -7.62 -5.55 -0.64
N VAL A 31 -7.46 -5.62 0.68
CA VAL A 31 -6.19 -5.97 1.34
C VAL A 31 -6.41 -7.19 2.24
N PRO A 32 -5.77 -8.33 1.96
CA PRO A 32 -5.92 -9.52 2.77
C PRO A 32 -5.42 -9.30 4.22
N PRO A 33 -5.94 -10.09 5.17
CA PRO A 33 -5.44 -10.10 6.54
C PRO A 33 -4.00 -10.64 6.60
N GLY A 34 -3.28 -10.26 7.66
CA GLY A 34 -1.90 -10.67 7.90
C GLY A 34 -0.87 -9.60 7.59
N ASN A 35 0.38 -10.05 7.53
CA ASN A 35 1.57 -9.21 7.35
C ASN A 35 2.02 -9.16 5.89
N SER A 36 1.59 -10.08 5.05
CA SER A 36 1.92 -10.09 3.62
C SER A 36 0.74 -10.57 2.80
N GLY A 37 0.59 -10.05 1.59
CA GLY A 37 -0.45 -10.52 0.69
C GLY A 37 -0.59 -9.69 -0.57
N ASP A 38 -1.36 -10.24 -1.50
CA ASP A 38 -1.72 -9.54 -2.73
C ASP A 38 -2.96 -8.70 -2.50
N MET A 39 -2.81 -7.40 -2.71
CA MET A 39 -3.88 -6.42 -2.67
C MET A 39 -4.28 -6.03 -4.10
N GLU A 40 -5.57 -6.08 -4.36
CA GLU A 40 -6.14 -5.87 -5.69
C GLU A 40 -7.42 -5.04 -5.60
N GLY A 41 -7.55 -4.08 -6.51
CA GLY A 41 -8.78 -3.31 -6.66
C GLY A 41 -8.62 -2.15 -7.62
N SER A 42 -9.73 -1.69 -8.18
CA SER A 42 -9.75 -0.61 -9.20
C SER A 42 -8.77 -0.85 -10.37
N GLY A 43 -8.49 -2.12 -10.70
CA GLY A 43 -7.54 -2.52 -11.75
C GLY A 43 -6.06 -2.49 -11.34
N VAL A 44 -5.73 -2.09 -10.11
CA VAL A 44 -4.37 -2.12 -9.54
C VAL A 44 -4.16 -3.45 -8.83
N LYS A 45 -3.00 -4.07 -9.06
CA LYS A 45 -2.52 -5.25 -8.32
C LYS A 45 -1.16 -4.93 -7.71
N ALA A 46 -1.05 -5.09 -6.40
CA ALA A 46 0.20 -4.91 -5.67
C ALA A 46 0.36 -6.01 -4.62
N HIS A 47 1.59 -6.30 -4.25
CA HIS A 47 1.93 -7.17 -3.13
C HIS A 47 2.43 -6.30 -2.00
N PHE A 48 1.94 -6.50 -0.78
CA PHE A 48 2.50 -5.85 0.40
C PHE A 48 3.18 -6.89 1.29
N GLU A 49 4.22 -6.46 1.98
CA GLU A 49 4.97 -7.23 2.97
C GLU A 49 5.36 -6.31 4.12
N TRP A 50 4.86 -6.61 5.30
CA TRP A 50 5.14 -5.88 6.54
C TRP A 50 5.90 -6.81 7.48
N ASP A 51 6.99 -6.31 8.06
CA ASP A 51 7.85 -7.10 8.95
C ASP A 51 7.27 -7.34 10.35
N GLY A 52 6.12 -6.74 10.66
CA GLY A 52 5.49 -6.83 11.98
C GLY A 52 6.01 -5.79 12.99
N VAL A 53 7.00 -4.98 12.61
CA VAL A 53 7.70 -4.05 13.49
C VAL A 53 7.53 -2.62 12.97
N GLN A 54 8.06 -2.32 11.77
CA GLN A 54 8.11 -0.96 11.23
C GLN A 54 8.37 -0.87 9.72
N ASN A 55 8.73 -1.96 9.05
CA ASN A 55 9.09 -1.93 7.63
C ASN A 55 7.96 -2.51 6.79
N LEU A 56 7.40 -1.68 5.91
CA LEU A 56 6.35 -2.06 4.95
C LEU A 56 6.89 -1.91 3.54
N THR A 57 7.05 -3.02 2.82
CA THR A 57 7.41 -3.05 1.41
C THR A 57 6.17 -3.27 0.56
N ILE A 58 5.99 -2.45 -0.47
CA ILE A 58 4.91 -2.58 -1.44
C ILE A 58 5.50 -2.72 -2.84
N THR A 59 5.16 -3.84 -3.49
CA THR A 59 5.59 -4.20 -4.83
C THR A 59 4.40 -4.14 -5.78
N ILE A 60 4.38 -3.15 -6.68
CA ILE A 60 3.27 -3.00 -7.62
C ILE A 60 3.47 -3.99 -8.79
N LYS A 61 2.58 -4.99 -8.87
CA LYS A 61 2.61 -6.05 -9.89
C LYS A 61 2.00 -5.58 -11.21
N SER A 62 0.89 -4.87 -11.16
CA SER A 62 0.17 -4.40 -12.34
C SER A 62 -0.63 -3.14 -12.02
N ILE A 63 -0.73 -2.23 -12.99
CA ILE A 63 -1.58 -1.04 -12.92
C ILE A 63 -2.41 -0.94 -14.20
N PRO A 64 -3.60 -0.33 -14.15
CA PRO A 64 -4.36 -0.06 -15.35
C PRO A 64 -3.66 1.04 -16.17
N PHE A 65 -3.75 0.97 -17.50
CA PHE A 65 -3.09 1.92 -18.42
C PHE A 65 -3.46 3.40 -18.19
N ILE A 66 -4.58 3.66 -17.51
CA ILE A 66 -5.08 5.00 -17.20
C ILE A 66 -4.37 5.68 -16.01
N VAL A 67 -3.62 4.93 -15.19
CA VAL A 67 -2.89 5.49 -14.04
C VAL A 67 -1.39 5.21 -14.15
N THR A 68 -0.60 6.02 -13.46
CA THR A 68 0.86 5.88 -13.44
C THR A 68 1.34 5.30 -12.11
N CYS A 69 2.54 4.69 -12.12
CA CYS A 69 3.21 4.23 -10.91
C CYS A 69 3.32 5.34 -9.85
N GLY A 70 3.67 6.55 -10.26
CA GLY A 70 3.79 7.70 -9.36
C GLY A 70 2.46 8.06 -8.69
N TYR A 71 1.34 7.95 -9.40
CA TYR A 71 0.02 8.19 -8.82
C TYR A 71 -0.33 7.14 -7.75
N VAL A 72 -0.12 5.86 -8.04
CA VAL A 72 -0.39 4.76 -7.10
C VAL A 72 0.52 4.87 -5.87
N ILE A 73 1.82 5.06 -6.07
CA ILE A 73 2.79 5.23 -4.98
C ILE A 73 2.45 6.46 -4.15
N GLY A 74 2.12 7.59 -4.79
CA GLY A 74 1.72 8.82 -4.12
C GLY A 74 0.47 8.64 -3.25
N LYS A 75 -0.54 7.91 -3.74
CA LYS A 75 -1.74 7.59 -2.96
C LYS A 75 -1.45 6.71 -1.74
N ILE A 76 -0.60 5.69 -1.90
CA ILE A 76 -0.17 4.83 -0.79
C ILE A 76 0.63 5.65 0.23
N THR A 77 1.56 6.49 -0.22
CA THR A 77 2.34 7.38 0.64
C THR A 77 1.42 8.32 1.43
N ASP A 78 0.43 8.90 0.76
CA ASP A 78 -0.57 9.77 1.38
C ASP A 78 -1.37 9.05 2.47
N PHE A 79 -1.78 7.79 2.23
CA PHE A 79 -2.45 6.98 3.25
C PHE A 79 -1.55 6.66 4.44
N VAL A 80 -0.29 6.30 4.20
CA VAL A 80 0.69 6.09 5.27
C VAL A 80 0.83 7.39 6.07
N HIS A 81 1.09 8.52 5.43
CA HIS A 81 1.23 9.82 6.11
C HIS A 81 -0.03 10.22 6.91
N GLN A 82 -1.22 10.05 6.34
CA GLN A 82 -2.49 10.31 7.06
C GLN A 82 -2.61 9.45 8.33
N CYS A 83 -2.14 8.21 8.28
CA CYS A 83 -2.19 7.32 9.42
C CYS A 83 -1.07 7.58 10.44
N HIS A 84 0.05 8.15 10.01
CA HIS A 84 1.11 8.63 10.90
C HIS A 84 0.71 9.90 11.66
N GLY A 85 -0.21 10.71 11.13
CA GLY A 85 -0.56 12.04 11.63
C GLY A 85 -1.91 12.12 12.37
N ASN A 86 -2.14 11.25 13.35
CA ASN A 86 -3.10 11.58 14.42
C ASN A 86 -2.39 12.44 15.48
N GLU A 87 -2.26 13.73 15.20
CA GLU A 87 -1.97 14.78 16.18
C GLU A 87 -2.99 15.91 16.09
#